data_AF-U5TVV2-F1
#
_entry.id   AF-U5TVV2-F1
#
_cell.length_a   1.000
_cell.length_b   1.000
_cell.length_c   1.000
_cell.angle_alpha   90.00
_cell.angle_beta   90.00
_cell.angle_gamma   90.00
#
_symmetry.space_group_name_H-M   'P 1'
#
loop_
_entity.id
_entity.type
_entity.pdbx_description
1 polymer ?
#
loop_
_entity_poly.entity_id
_entity_poly.type
_entity_poly.pdbx_seq_one_letter_code
_entity_poly.pdbx_strand_id
1 'polypeptide(L)'
;DVVALSAGIQRMVRSDCGASGVMFTIDTESGFQDVVFITSSYGLGETVVQGAVNPDEFYVFKPTLAAGKYPIIRRSIGSKLIKMEFTQAGEEGRVKTVDVPGELRNRYSLVDEDVVELAKYAVIIEKHYGRPMDIEWGKDGKDGKIYILQARPETVKSQSVGKVEQRFRLKGSAPVLTTGRAIGQKIGTGPVRVINDPAEMERVQP
;
A
#
# COMPACT_ATOMS: atom_id res chain seq x y z
N ASP A 1 7.53 -13.40 31.21
CA ASP A 1 8.31 -12.72 30.16
C ASP A 1 8.14 -11.22 30.25
N VAL A 2 9.25 -10.48 30.34
CA VAL A 2 9.23 -9.01 30.36
C VAL A 2 9.46 -8.53 28.93
N VAL A 3 8.47 -7.85 28.37
CA VAL A 3 8.57 -7.20 27.05
C VAL A 3 9.17 -5.80 27.24
N ALA A 4 10.17 -5.44 26.44
CA ALA A 4 10.75 -4.10 26.39
C ALA A 4 10.37 -3.40 25.08
N LEU A 5 10.33 -2.06 25.11
CA LEU A 5 10.00 -1.21 23.96
C LEU A 5 11.20 -0.31 23.60
N SER A 6 11.44 -0.13 22.30
CA SER A 6 12.36 0.88 21.77
C SER A 6 11.58 1.87 20.91
N ALA A 7 11.85 3.17 21.08
CA ALA A 7 11.21 4.24 20.33
C ALA A 7 12.20 4.86 19.33
N GLY A 8 11.89 4.79 18.04
CA GLY A 8 12.66 5.44 16.98
C GLY A 8 12.23 6.90 16.80
N ILE A 9 13.17 7.84 16.91
CA ILE A 9 12.92 9.26 16.61
C ILE A 9 13.45 9.54 15.21
N GLN A 10 12.55 9.63 14.23
CA GLN A 10 12.87 9.82 12.82
C GLN A 10 12.47 11.23 12.37
N ARG A 11 13.24 11.82 11.45
CA ARG A 11 12.87 13.07 10.79
C ARG A 11 11.64 12.84 9.91
N MET A 12 10.65 13.73 10.02
CA MET A 12 9.47 13.72 9.15
C MET A 12 9.80 14.17 7.73
N VAL A 13 9.38 13.38 6.75
CA VAL A 13 9.37 13.71 5.32
C VAL A 13 8.13 14.56 5.01
N ARG A 14 8.25 15.60 4.17
CA ARG A 14 7.13 16.49 3.84
C ARG A 14 6.18 15.91 2.79
N SER A 15 5.77 14.66 2.95
CA SER A 15 4.77 14.02 2.08
C SER A 15 3.35 14.57 2.30
N ASP A 16 3.11 15.34 3.37
CA ASP A 16 1.86 16.11 3.58
C ASP A 16 1.51 17.01 2.37
N CYS A 17 2.54 17.52 1.69
CA CYS A 17 2.44 18.32 0.47
C CYS A 17 2.94 17.58 -0.78
N GLY A 18 3.11 16.26 -0.69
CA GLY A 18 3.56 15.39 -1.77
C GLY A 18 2.71 14.12 -1.83
N ALA A 19 3.38 12.97 -1.91
CA ALA A 19 2.76 11.66 -1.97
C ALA A 19 3.52 10.68 -1.08
N SER A 20 2.86 9.59 -0.71
CA SER A 20 3.47 8.49 0.03
C SER A 20 2.70 7.20 -0.21
N GLY A 21 3.28 6.10 0.24
CA GLY A 21 2.61 4.81 0.17
C GLY A 21 3.53 3.66 0.54
N VAL A 22 3.14 2.50 0.04
CA VAL A 22 3.81 1.23 0.33
C VAL A 22 4.19 0.56 -0.98
N MET A 23 5.33 -0.12 -1.00
CA MET A 23 5.72 -0.97 -2.10
C MET A 23 6.17 -2.35 -1.62
N PHE A 24 5.79 -3.36 -2.40
CA PHE A 24 6.13 -4.75 -2.17
C PHE A 24 7.02 -5.23 -3.31
N THR A 25 8.08 -5.97 -2.99
CA THR A 25 8.97 -6.53 -4.02
C THR A 25 8.45 -7.86 -4.56
N ILE A 26 7.15 -8.11 -4.44
CA ILE A 26 6.42 -9.28 -4.91
C ILE A 26 4.98 -8.86 -5.16
N ASP A 27 4.28 -9.53 -6.08
CA ASP A 27 2.83 -9.40 -6.13
C ASP A 27 2.22 -10.08 -4.90
N THR A 28 1.61 -9.30 -4.02
CA THR A 28 1.02 -9.80 -2.77
C THR A 28 -0.27 -10.58 -2.99
N GLU A 29 -0.83 -10.59 -4.21
CA GLU A 29 -1.99 -11.41 -4.56
C GLU A 29 -1.61 -12.80 -5.06
N SER A 30 -0.70 -12.90 -6.04
CA SER A 30 -0.26 -14.16 -6.68
C SER A 30 1.06 -14.73 -6.15
N GLY A 31 1.88 -13.93 -5.47
CA GLY A 31 3.24 -14.31 -5.12
C GLY A 31 4.23 -14.24 -6.30
N PHE A 32 3.85 -13.65 -7.44
CA PHE A 32 4.77 -13.46 -8.56
C PHE A 32 5.94 -12.55 -8.17
N GLN A 33 7.16 -13.08 -8.21
CA GLN A 33 8.36 -12.43 -7.65
C GLN A 33 9.01 -11.43 -8.60
N ASP A 34 8.71 -11.45 -9.89
CA ASP A 34 9.40 -10.60 -10.87
C ASP A 34 8.77 -9.21 -11.02
N VAL A 35 7.94 -8.79 -10.06
CA VAL A 35 7.33 -7.46 -10.05
C VAL A 35 7.58 -6.72 -8.74
N VAL A 36 7.66 -5.40 -8.83
CA VAL A 36 7.45 -4.49 -7.71
C VAL A 36 6.03 -3.96 -7.81
N PHE A 37 5.24 -4.17 -6.76
CA PHE A 37 3.90 -3.62 -6.63
C PHE A 37 3.98 -2.35 -5.78
N ILE A 38 3.55 -1.21 -6.32
CA ILE A 38 3.64 0.10 -5.66
C ILE A 38 2.23 0.64 -5.48
N THR A 39 1.92 1.08 -4.27
CA THR A 39 0.72 1.86 -3.96
C THR A 39 1.10 3.29 -3.61
N SER A 40 0.28 4.26 -4.03
CA SER A 40 0.55 5.67 -3.79
C SER A 40 -0.73 6.48 -3.58
N SER A 41 -0.70 7.39 -2.61
CA SER A 41 -1.73 8.42 -2.41
C SER A 41 -1.08 9.74 -2.02
N TYR A 42 -1.87 10.82 -2.05
CA TYR A 42 -1.42 12.13 -1.58
C TYR A 42 -1.35 12.18 -0.05
N GLY A 43 -0.46 13.02 0.48
CA GLY A 43 -0.33 13.25 1.92
C GLY A 43 0.58 12.25 2.63
N LEU A 44 0.48 12.23 3.97
CA LEU A 44 1.23 11.31 4.83
C LEU A 44 0.74 9.85 4.68
N GLY A 45 1.67 8.90 4.84
CA GLY A 45 1.49 7.49 4.45
C GLY A 45 0.53 6.70 5.33
N GLU A 46 0.21 7.21 6.51
CA GLU A 46 -0.64 6.55 7.50
C GLU A 46 -1.98 6.09 6.91
N THR A 47 -2.62 6.92 6.07
CA THR A 47 -3.90 6.59 5.43
C THR A 47 -3.83 5.39 4.48
N VAL A 48 -2.67 5.17 3.85
CA VAL A 48 -2.44 4.02 2.96
C VAL A 48 -2.18 2.77 3.80
N VAL A 49 -1.32 2.87 4.82
CA VAL A 49 -0.96 1.77 5.71
C VAL A 49 -2.19 1.25 6.48
N GLN A 50 -3.06 2.14 6.93
CA GLN A 50 -4.31 1.80 7.61
C GLN A 50 -5.43 1.31 6.67
N GLY A 51 -5.22 1.36 5.34
CA GLY A 51 -6.25 1.00 4.36
C GLY A 51 -7.43 1.97 4.31
N ALA A 52 -7.28 3.18 4.86
CA ALA A 52 -8.32 4.21 4.92
C ALA A 52 -8.54 4.92 3.58
N VAL A 53 -7.59 4.82 2.66
CA VAL A 53 -7.67 5.37 1.29
C VAL A 53 -7.52 4.26 0.25
N ASN A 54 -8.18 4.42 -0.89
CA ASN A 54 -7.93 3.61 -2.08
C ASN A 54 -6.84 4.28 -2.93
N PRO A 55 -5.59 3.78 -2.90
CA PRO A 55 -4.44 4.42 -3.54
C PRO A 55 -4.38 4.11 -5.04
N ASP A 56 -3.56 4.85 -5.77
CA ASP A 56 -3.07 4.43 -7.08
C ASP A 56 -2.25 3.15 -6.94
N GLU A 57 -2.25 2.34 -7.99
CA GLU A 57 -1.48 1.09 -8.08
C GLU A 57 -0.62 1.09 -9.33
N PHE A 58 0.62 0.63 -9.16
CA PHE A 58 1.57 0.45 -10.26
C PHE A 58 2.25 -0.90 -10.12
N TYR A 59 2.41 -1.60 -11.25
CA TYR A 59 3.25 -2.79 -11.32
C TYR A 59 4.45 -2.52 -12.21
N VAL A 60 5.63 -2.78 -11.69
CA VAL A 60 6.91 -2.61 -12.39
C VAL A 60 7.58 -3.96 -12.55
N PHE A 61 7.88 -4.36 -13.78
CA PHE A 61 8.52 -5.63 -14.09
C PHE A 61 10.04 -5.55 -13.92
N LYS A 62 10.57 -6.30 -12.95
CA LYS A 62 11.99 -6.27 -12.55
C LYS A 62 12.94 -6.61 -13.69
N PRO A 63 12.70 -7.62 -14.55
CA PRO A 63 13.62 -7.93 -15.65
C PRO A 63 13.75 -6.79 -16.67
N THR A 64 12.65 -6.11 -17.03
CA THR A 64 12.72 -4.93 -17.92
C THR A 64 13.39 -3.74 -17.26
N LEU A 65 13.17 -3.54 -15.95
CA LEU A 65 13.85 -2.51 -15.17
C LEU A 65 15.37 -2.74 -15.16
N ALA A 66 15.81 -3.98 -14.92
CA ALA A 66 17.22 -4.37 -14.94
C ALA A 66 17.86 -4.21 -16.33
N ALA A 67 17.08 -4.41 -17.39
CA ALA A 67 17.52 -4.19 -18.77
C ALA A 67 17.53 -2.71 -19.20
N GLY A 68 17.19 -1.77 -18.30
CA GLY A 68 17.14 -0.34 -18.62
C GLY A 68 16.02 0.04 -19.59
N LYS A 69 14.99 -0.80 -19.73
CA LYS A 69 13.82 -0.55 -20.59
C LYS A 69 12.67 0.01 -19.77
N TYR A 70 11.66 0.56 -20.46
CA TYR A 70 10.43 1.01 -19.83
C TYR A 70 9.74 -0.15 -19.08
N PRO A 71 9.60 -0.10 -17.74
CA PRO A 71 9.28 -1.29 -16.96
C PRO A 71 7.87 -1.30 -16.33
N ILE A 72 7.08 -0.23 -16.49
CA ILE A 72 5.73 -0.13 -15.90
C ILE A 72 4.76 -0.92 -16.78
N ILE A 73 4.25 -2.04 -16.25
CA ILE A 73 3.40 -2.99 -16.99
C ILE A 73 1.91 -2.82 -16.71
N ARG A 74 1.53 -2.16 -15.59
CA ARG A 74 0.14 -1.89 -15.23
C ARG A 74 0.03 -0.65 -14.37
N ARG A 75 -1.08 0.08 -14.54
CA ARG A 75 -1.50 1.19 -13.69
C ARG A 75 -2.97 1.08 -13.37
N SER A 76 -3.35 1.45 -12.15
CA SER A 76 -4.74 1.61 -11.75
C SER A 76 -4.86 2.90 -10.95
N ILE A 77 -5.89 3.70 -11.26
CA ILE A 77 -6.13 4.94 -10.55
C ILE A 77 -6.96 4.66 -9.29
N GLY A 78 -6.49 5.13 -8.14
CA GLY A 78 -7.21 5.07 -6.88
C GLY A 78 -8.17 6.25 -6.73
N SER A 79 -9.24 6.08 -5.96
CA SER A 79 -10.19 7.16 -5.70
C SER A 79 -9.58 8.32 -4.90
N LYS A 80 -8.57 8.03 -4.07
CA LYS A 80 -7.79 9.02 -3.30
C LYS A 80 -8.68 10.08 -2.63
N LEU A 81 -9.76 9.65 -1.98
CA LEU A 81 -10.79 10.58 -1.47
C LEU A 81 -10.25 11.50 -0.37
N ILE A 82 -9.39 10.97 0.48
CA ILE A 82 -8.81 11.65 1.63
C ILE A 82 -7.28 11.61 1.58
N LYS A 83 -6.66 12.58 2.24
CA LYS A 83 -5.23 12.62 2.52
C LYS A 83 -5.00 13.10 3.95
N MET A 84 -3.86 12.75 4.52
CA MET A 84 -3.42 13.28 5.81
C MET A 84 -2.35 14.36 5.61
N GLU A 85 -2.48 15.48 6.32
CA GLU A 85 -1.54 16.60 6.28
C GLU A 85 -1.26 17.15 7.68
N PHE A 86 -0.24 17.99 7.83
CA PHE A 86 0.02 18.67 9.11
C PHE A 86 -1.09 19.68 9.43
N THR A 87 -1.40 19.79 10.72
CA THR A 87 -2.28 20.85 11.21
C THR A 87 -1.61 22.22 11.09
N GLN A 88 -2.43 23.25 10.94
CA GLN A 88 -1.97 24.64 10.97
C GLN A 88 -1.73 25.10 12.41
N ALA A 89 -0.97 26.20 12.56
CA ALA A 89 -0.75 26.79 13.88
C ALA A 89 -2.10 27.17 14.53
N GLY A 90 -2.36 26.66 15.73
CA GLY A 90 -3.60 26.91 16.48
C GLY A 90 -4.69 25.85 16.31
N GLU A 91 -4.52 24.88 15.41
CA GLU A 91 -5.39 23.70 15.32
C GLU A 91 -4.96 22.63 16.34
N GLU A 92 -5.93 21.83 16.81
CA GLU A 92 -5.68 20.72 17.74
C GLU A 92 -4.97 19.55 17.03
N GLY A 93 -4.03 18.90 17.74
CA GLY A 93 -3.25 17.79 17.18
C GLY A 93 -2.10 18.24 16.28
N ARG A 94 -1.41 17.27 15.68
CA ARG A 94 -0.25 17.51 14.78
C ARG A 94 -0.56 17.21 13.31
N VAL A 95 -1.56 16.38 13.06
CA VAL A 95 -2.01 15.96 11.73
C VAL A 95 -3.52 15.96 11.68
N LYS A 96 -4.07 16.17 10.49
CA LYS A 96 -5.49 16.07 10.19
C LYS A 96 -5.73 15.35 8.88
N THR A 97 -6.88 14.70 8.78
CA THR A 97 -7.36 14.10 7.53
C THR A 97 -8.28 15.08 6.84
N VAL A 98 -8.03 15.33 5.56
CA VAL A 98 -8.80 16.25 4.72
C VAL A 98 -9.20 15.59 3.40
N ASP A 99 -10.24 16.10 2.78
CA ASP A 99 -10.62 15.72 1.42
C ASP A 99 -9.54 16.12 0.41
N VAL A 100 -9.21 15.22 -0.51
CA VAL A 100 -8.38 15.54 -1.68
C VAL A 100 -9.24 16.35 -2.66
N PRO A 101 -8.76 17.46 -3.24
CA PRO A 101 -9.47 18.18 -4.30
C PRO A 101 -9.85 17.27 -5.49
N GLY A 102 -11.06 17.42 -6.03
CA GLY A 102 -11.60 16.54 -7.08
C GLY A 102 -10.71 16.46 -8.33
N GLU A 103 -10.03 17.54 -8.68
CA GLU A 103 -9.08 17.63 -9.80
C GLU A 103 -7.82 16.76 -9.61
N LEU A 104 -7.43 16.47 -8.37
CA LEU A 104 -6.29 15.61 -8.04
C LEU A 104 -6.70 14.13 -7.95
N ARG A 105 -7.96 13.84 -7.59
CA ARG A 105 -8.48 12.46 -7.46
C ARG A 105 -8.37 11.68 -8.78
N ASN A 106 -8.62 12.37 -9.90
CA ASN A 106 -8.56 11.79 -11.25
C ASN A 106 -7.17 11.85 -11.90
N ARG A 107 -6.11 12.09 -11.11
CA ARG A 107 -4.72 12.04 -11.56
C ARG A 107 -3.94 10.99 -10.76
N TYR A 108 -2.93 10.41 -11.39
CA TYR A 108 -1.93 9.64 -10.65
C TYR A 108 -1.14 10.57 -9.73
N SER A 109 -0.95 10.12 -8.49
CA SER A 109 -0.16 10.81 -7.46
C SER A 109 1.35 10.80 -7.73
N LEU A 110 1.80 9.97 -8.66
CA LEU A 110 3.18 9.84 -9.12
C LEU A 110 3.27 9.98 -10.63
N VAL A 111 4.41 10.50 -11.09
CA VAL A 111 4.82 10.40 -12.49
C VAL A 111 5.64 9.12 -12.71
N ASP A 112 5.83 8.74 -13.97
CA ASP A 112 6.53 7.52 -14.37
C ASP A 112 7.95 7.45 -13.80
N GLU A 113 8.63 8.58 -13.78
CA GLU A 113 10.00 8.70 -13.27
C GLU A 113 10.07 8.33 -11.79
N ASP A 114 9.08 8.77 -11.00
CA ASP A 114 8.98 8.42 -9.57
C ASP A 114 8.72 6.92 -9.39
N VAL A 115 7.81 6.35 -10.19
CA VAL A 115 7.46 4.92 -10.14
C VAL A 115 8.68 4.06 -10.46
N VAL A 116 9.46 4.45 -11.47
CA VAL A 116 10.70 3.77 -11.86
C VAL A 116 11.77 3.94 -10.78
N GLU A 117 11.90 5.12 -10.18
CA GLU A 117 12.86 5.37 -9.09
C GLU A 117 12.54 4.54 -7.84
N LEU A 118 11.27 4.51 -7.42
CA LEU A 118 10.80 3.65 -6.32
C LEU A 118 11.11 2.18 -6.59
N ALA A 119 10.84 1.69 -7.80
CA ALA A 119 11.12 0.30 -8.14
C ALA A 119 12.63 -0.02 -8.08
N LYS A 120 13.52 0.94 -8.44
CA LYS A 120 14.97 0.78 -8.26
C LYS A 120 15.34 0.66 -6.79
N TYR A 121 14.80 1.53 -5.93
CA TYR A 121 15.01 1.43 -4.48
C TYR A 121 14.51 0.09 -3.92
N ALA A 122 13.34 -0.37 -4.36
CA ALA A 122 12.77 -1.65 -3.94
C ALA A 122 13.70 -2.83 -4.27
N VAL A 123 14.22 -2.90 -5.50
CA VAL A 123 15.12 -3.97 -5.94
C VAL A 123 16.47 -3.90 -5.20
N ILE A 124 16.99 -2.70 -4.92
CA ILE A 124 18.21 -2.54 -4.12
C ILE A 124 18.01 -3.08 -2.70
N ILE A 125 16.89 -2.73 -2.06
CA ILE A 125 16.54 -3.17 -0.71
C ILE A 125 16.32 -4.69 -0.67
N GLU A 126 15.53 -5.24 -1.60
CA GLU A 126 15.32 -6.68 -1.72
C GLU A 126 16.64 -7.44 -1.87
N LYS A 127 17.52 -6.98 -2.77
CA LYS A 127 18.83 -7.59 -2.97
C LYS A 127 19.68 -7.56 -1.71
N HIS A 128 19.61 -6.47 -0.94
CA HIS A 128 20.34 -6.34 0.32
C HIS A 128 19.86 -7.35 1.38
N TYR A 129 18.55 -7.55 1.52
CA TYR A 129 17.97 -8.46 2.51
C TYR A 129 17.82 -9.91 2.03
N GLY A 130 17.96 -10.16 0.72
CA GLY A 130 17.89 -11.49 0.10
C GLY A 130 16.52 -12.16 0.17
N ARG A 131 15.45 -11.37 0.33
CA ARG A 131 14.07 -11.86 0.47
C ARG A 131 13.06 -10.79 0.05
N PRO A 132 11.79 -11.16 -0.25
CA PRO A 132 10.74 -10.19 -0.53
C PRO A 132 10.54 -9.20 0.63
N MET A 133 10.32 -7.94 0.30
CA MET A 133 10.24 -6.82 1.24
C MET A 133 8.92 -6.05 1.11
N ASP A 134 8.43 -5.58 2.25
CA ASP A 134 7.36 -4.60 2.44
C ASP A 134 8.01 -3.27 2.88
N ILE A 135 7.84 -2.23 2.08
CA ILE A 135 8.62 -0.99 2.16
C ILE A 135 7.68 0.23 2.16
N GLU A 136 7.80 1.06 3.17
CA GLU A 136 7.10 2.34 3.27
C GLU A 136 7.99 3.48 2.75
N TRP A 137 7.41 4.40 2.01
CA TRP A 137 8.13 5.50 1.37
C TRP A 137 7.31 6.79 1.37
N GLY A 138 8.01 7.92 1.23
CA GLY A 138 7.40 9.23 1.05
C GLY A 138 8.17 10.08 0.04
N LYS A 139 7.44 10.72 -0.87
CA LYS A 139 7.94 11.78 -1.75
C LYS A 139 7.73 13.12 -1.07
N ASP A 140 8.82 13.80 -0.76
CA ASP A 140 8.80 15.11 -0.12
C ASP A 140 8.29 16.16 -1.11
N GLY A 141 7.19 16.83 -0.78
CA GLY A 141 6.58 17.83 -1.65
C GLY A 141 7.39 19.13 -1.80
N LYS A 142 8.43 19.33 -0.98
CA LYS A 142 9.28 20.53 -1.05
C LYS A 142 10.51 20.32 -1.92
N ASP A 143 11.23 19.21 -1.73
CA ASP A 143 12.47 18.94 -2.48
C ASP A 143 12.26 17.98 -3.67
N GLY A 144 11.09 17.34 -3.75
CA GLY A 144 10.72 16.42 -4.83
C GLY A 144 11.37 15.04 -4.73
N LYS A 145 12.18 14.77 -3.69
CA LYS A 145 12.92 13.52 -3.52
C LYS A 145 12.06 12.46 -2.83
N ILE A 146 12.43 11.21 -3.08
CA ILE A 146 11.81 10.04 -2.48
C ILE A 146 12.69 9.52 -1.35
N TYR A 147 12.06 9.24 -0.21
CA TYR A 147 12.68 8.74 0.99
C TYR A 147 12.05 7.41 1.40
N ILE A 148 12.87 6.47 1.84
CA ILE A 148 12.43 5.19 2.41
C ILE A 148 12.27 5.37 3.92
N LEU A 149 11.09 5.09 4.44
CA LEU A 149 10.71 5.32 5.84
C LEU A 149 10.92 4.06 6.68
N GLN A 150 10.45 2.92 6.16
CA GLN A 150 10.56 1.61 6.79
C GLN A 150 10.78 0.54 5.72
N ALA A 151 11.55 -0.50 6.03
CA ALA A 151 11.63 -1.71 5.22
C ALA A 151 11.63 -2.93 6.16
N ARG A 152 10.75 -3.88 5.88
CA ARG A 152 10.65 -5.15 6.63
C ARG A 152 10.41 -6.31 5.67
N PRO A 153 10.77 -7.55 6.05
CA PRO A 153 10.43 -8.72 5.25
C PRO A 153 8.92 -8.81 4.99
N GLU A 154 8.53 -9.15 3.77
CA GLU A 154 7.14 -9.55 3.46
C GLU A 154 6.92 -10.97 4.02
N THR A 155 5.85 -11.18 4.77
CA THR A 155 5.65 -12.43 5.53
C THR A 155 4.38 -13.21 5.18
N VAL A 156 3.46 -12.64 4.40
CA VAL A 156 2.17 -13.27 4.09
C VAL A 156 2.31 -14.22 2.89
N LYS A 157 2.99 -13.80 1.82
CA LYS A 157 3.16 -14.60 0.60
C LYS A 157 4.48 -15.32 0.51
N SER A 158 5.56 -14.78 1.09
CA SER A 158 6.86 -15.47 1.13
C SER A 158 6.80 -16.85 1.81
N GLN A 159 5.85 -17.06 2.74
CA GLN A 159 5.59 -18.35 3.39
C GLN A 159 4.76 -19.34 2.55
N SER A 160 4.25 -18.90 1.40
CA SER A 160 3.41 -19.71 0.49
C SER A 160 4.18 -20.29 -0.71
N VAL A 161 5.47 -19.97 -0.85
CA VAL A 161 6.34 -20.54 -1.89
C VAL A 161 6.31 -22.08 -1.81
N GLY A 162 5.78 -22.73 -2.84
CA GLY A 162 5.62 -24.19 -2.92
C GLY A 162 4.25 -24.75 -2.48
N LYS A 163 3.30 -23.91 -2.05
CA LYS A 163 1.90 -24.33 -1.81
C LYS A 163 1.04 -24.07 -3.05
N VAL A 164 0.24 -25.06 -3.43
CA VAL A 164 -0.70 -25.02 -4.57
C VAL A 164 -1.55 -23.75 -4.49
N GLU A 165 -1.50 -22.89 -5.51
CA GLU A 165 -2.41 -21.75 -5.63
C GLU A 165 -3.85 -22.28 -5.82
N GLN A 166 -4.71 -22.04 -4.83
CA GLN A 166 -6.13 -22.36 -4.93
C GLN A 166 -6.88 -21.18 -5.52
N ARG A 167 -7.26 -21.30 -6.80
CA ARG A 167 -8.11 -20.32 -7.48
C ARG A 167 -9.58 -20.68 -7.29
N PHE A 168 -10.33 -19.78 -6.67
CA PHE A 168 -11.77 -19.96 -6.51
C PHE A 168 -12.50 -19.28 -7.67
N ARG A 169 -13.50 -19.97 -8.23
CA ARG A 169 -14.36 -19.42 -9.28
C ARG A 169 -15.82 -19.58 -8.84
N LEU A 170 -16.56 -18.47 -8.83
CA LEU A 170 -17.99 -18.50 -8.59
C LEU A 170 -18.65 -19.29 -9.75
N LYS A 171 -19.42 -20.34 -9.42
CA LYS A 171 -20.05 -21.21 -10.43
C LYS A 171 -21.36 -20.65 -11.01
N GLY A 172 -21.88 -19.56 -10.44
CA GLY A 172 -23.11 -18.91 -10.88
C GLY A 172 -23.04 -17.40 -10.68
N SER A 173 -24.10 -16.69 -11.06
CA SER A 173 -24.26 -15.25 -10.87
C SER A 173 -25.46 -14.95 -9.97
N ALA A 174 -25.34 -13.93 -9.14
CA ALA A 174 -26.45 -13.36 -8.37
C ALA A 174 -26.43 -11.83 -8.53
N PRO A 175 -27.55 -11.13 -8.22
CA PRO A 175 -27.55 -9.68 -8.14
C PRO A 175 -26.46 -9.19 -7.17
N VAL A 176 -25.59 -8.30 -7.65
CA VAL A 176 -24.52 -7.71 -6.83
C VAL A 176 -25.16 -6.68 -5.90
N LEU A 177 -25.15 -6.97 -4.60
CA LEU A 177 -25.69 -6.06 -3.58
C LEU A 177 -24.68 -4.95 -3.22
N THR A 178 -23.39 -5.27 -3.20
CA THR A 178 -22.30 -4.33 -2.90
C THR A 178 -20.99 -4.81 -3.53
N THR A 179 -20.02 -3.91 -3.70
CA THR A 179 -18.68 -4.20 -4.24
C THR A 179 -17.61 -3.53 -3.39
N GLY A 180 -16.41 -4.11 -3.41
CA GLY A 180 -15.25 -3.61 -2.69
C GLY A 180 -13.96 -4.18 -3.25
N ARG A 181 -12.83 -3.82 -2.64
CA ARG A 181 -11.51 -4.37 -3.01
C ARG A 181 -11.35 -5.75 -2.40
N ALA A 182 -10.96 -6.73 -3.21
CA ALA A 182 -10.69 -8.08 -2.72
C ALA A 182 -9.39 -8.10 -1.90
N ILE A 183 -9.42 -8.73 -0.72
CA ILE A 183 -8.21 -9.08 0.03
C ILE A 183 -8.06 -10.60 -0.07
N GLY A 184 -7.16 -11.05 -0.96
CA GLY A 184 -6.95 -12.46 -1.25
C GLY A 184 -7.90 -13.04 -2.30
N GLN A 185 -7.80 -14.35 -2.54
CA GLN A 185 -8.47 -15.04 -3.66
C GLN A 185 -9.62 -15.98 -3.23
N LYS A 186 -9.98 -15.98 -1.94
CA LYS A 186 -10.99 -16.90 -1.39
C LYS A 186 -12.41 -16.43 -1.66
N ILE A 187 -13.34 -17.38 -1.76
CA ILE A 187 -14.79 -17.12 -1.73
C ILE A 187 -15.31 -17.60 -0.38
N GLY A 188 -15.94 -16.70 0.38
CA GLY A 188 -16.58 -17.00 1.66
C GLY A 188 -18.10 -17.04 1.53
N THR A 189 -18.75 -17.85 2.37
CA THR A 189 -20.21 -17.85 2.55
C THR A 189 -20.51 -18.01 4.03
N GLY A 190 -21.56 -17.36 4.51
CA GLY A 190 -21.97 -17.42 5.91
C GLY A 190 -22.91 -16.29 6.30
N PRO A 191 -23.51 -16.36 7.50
CA PRO A 191 -24.32 -15.28 8.03
C PRO A 191 -23.46 -14.04 8.28
N VAL A 192 -23.93 -12.88 7.81
CA VAL A 192 -23.30 -11.59 8.11
C VAL A 192 -23.54 -11.23 9.58
N ARG A 193 -22.48 -10.92 10.32
CA ARG A 193 -22.55 -10.41 11.69
C ARG A 193 -22.11 -8.94 11.69
N VAL A 194 -23.02 -8.05 12.07
CA VAL A 194 -22.75 -6.62 12.16
C VAL A 194 -22.41 -6.28 13.61
N ILE A 195 -21.25 -5.68 13.82
CA ILE A 195 -20.83 -5.06 15.09
C ILE A 195 -20.72 -3.56 14.88
N ASN A 196 -21.13 -2.78 15.87
CA ASN A 196 -21.11 -1.31 15.79
C ASN A 196 -19.88 -0.71 16.48
N ASP A 197 -19.20 -1.49 17.32
CA ASP A 197 -18.05 -1.06 18.09
C ASP A 197 -16.98 -2.18 18.18
N PRO A 198 -15.67 -1.87 18.11
CA PRO A 198 -14.60 -2.85 18.28
C PRO A 198 -14.67 -3.66 19.59
N ALA A 199 -15.26 -3.12 20.66
CA ALA A 199 -15.46 -3.84 21.92
C ALA A 199 -16.41 -5.05 21.78
N GLU A 200 -17.20 -5.11 20.71
CA GLU A 200 -18.12 -6.22 20.43
C GLU A 200 -17.46 -7.41 19.72
N MET A 201 -16.14 -7.39 19.50
CA MET A 201 -15.44 -8.36 18.66
C MET A 201 -15.61 -9.83 19.11
N GLU A 202 -15.86 -10.07 20.40
CA GLU A 202 -16.16 -11.41 20.93
C GLU A 202 -17.46 -12.03 20.36
N ARG A 203 -18.37 -11.23 19.80
CA ARG A 203 -19.59 -11.69 19.11
C ARG A 203 -19.31 -12.28 17.73
N VAL A 204 -18.12 -12.02 17.17
CA VAL A 204 -17.65 -12.56 15.90
C VAL A 204 -16.93 -13.89 16.15
N GLN A 205 -17.71 -14.95 16.35
CA GLN A 205 -17.20 -16.32 16.47
C GLN A 205 -17.31 -17.07 15.13
N PRO A 206 -16.37 -17.99 14.82
CA PRO A 206 -16.41 -18.83 13.62
C PRO A 206 -17.73 -19.60 13.42
#